data_AF-A0AAD9PUI0-F1
#
_entry.id   AF-A0AAD9PUI0-F1
#
_cell.length_a   1.000
_cell.length_b   1.000
_cell.length_c   1.000
_cell.angle_alpha   90.00
_cell.angle_beta   90.00
_cell.angle_gamma   90.00
#
_symmetry.space_group_name_H-M   'P 1'
#
loop_
_entity.id
_entity.type
_entity.pdbx_description
1 polymer ?
#
loop_
_entity_poly.entity_id
_entity_poly.type
_entity_poly.pdbx_seq_one_letter_code
_entity_poly.pdbx_strand_id
1 'polypeptide(L)'
;MVLGSRRARARARARARASLISYEAVNERILKARLYTKQAKIPIIVAYAPNEDAEGDVKDSFYEIVMNDTDGVPRHDLKLVIGDVKAKVGSNIGPWRRVLGHHGIEI
;
A
#
# COMPACT_ATOMS: atom_id res chain seq x y z
N MET A 1 -29.42 -8.29 0.96
CA MET A 1 -29.04 -7.24 1.93
C MET A 1 -28.76 -7.89 3.29
N VAL A 2 -27.49 -8.13 3.67
CA VAL A 2 -27.16 -8.96 4.86
C VAL A 2 -27.05 -8.11 6.13
N LEU A 3 -28.07 -8.20 6.98
CA LEU A 3 -28.21 -7.52 8.29
C LEU A 3 -27.09 -7.85 9.31
N GLY A 4 -26.32 -8.93 9.11
CA GLY A 4 -25.16 -9.28 9.94
C GLY A 4 -23.90 -8.43 9.72
N SER A 5 -23.83 -7.68 8.61
CA SER A 5 -22.61 -6.96 8.19
C SER A 5 -22.32 -5.68 8.98
N ARG A 6 -23.34 -4.98 9.46
CA ARG A 6 -23.17 -3.67 10.12
C ARG A 6 -22.49 -3.77 11.49
N ARG A 7 -22.88 -4.74 12.32
CA ARG A 7 -22.28 -4.96 13.64
C ARG A 7 -20.83 -5.45 13.55
N ALA A 8 -20.54 -6.34 12.58
CA ALA A 8 -19.18 -6.83 12.34
C ALA A 8 -18.24 -5.70 11.90
N ARG A 9 -18.67 -4.84 10.96
CA ARG A 9 -17.90 -3.67 10.52
C ARG A 9 -17.66 -2.67 11.64
N ALA A 10 -18.68 -2.41 12.47
CA ALA A 10 -18.54 -1.51 13.62
C ALA A 10 -17.48 -2.02 14.62
N ARG A 11 -17.50 -3.32 14.94
CA ARG A 11 -16.49 -3.95 15.81
C ARG A 11 -15.09 -3.92 15.20
N ALA A 12 -14.96 -4.22 13.91
CA ALA A 12 -13.68 -4.15 13.19
C ALA A 12 -13.10 -2.73 13.23
N ARG A 13 -13.93 -1.71 12.98
CA ARG A 13 -13.53 -0.29 13.06
C ARG A 13 -13.09 0.11 14.46
N ALA A 14 -13.83 -0.30 15.49
CA ALA A 14 -13.48 0.00 16.88
C ALA A 14 -12.12 -0.62 17.26
N ARG A 15 -11.88 -1.87 16.87
CA ARG A 15 -10.58 -2.55 17.09
C ARG A 15 -9.45 -1.87 16.32
N ALA A 16 -9.66 -1.55 15.03
CA ALA A 16 -8.67 -0.87 14.21
C ALA A 16 -8.25 0.49 14.81
N ARG A 17 -9.23 1.26 15.30
CA ARG A 17 -8.97 2.53 15.99
C ARG A 17 -8.18 2.33 17.28
N ALA A 18 -8.56 1.36 18.11
CA ALA A 18 -7.86 1.07 19.35
C ALA A 18 -6.42 0.55 19.12
N SER A 19 -6.16 -0.07 17.97
CA SER A 19 -4.82 -0.52 17.59
C SER A 19 -3.96 0.55 16.92
N LEU A 20 -4.51 1.70 16.53
CA LEU A 20 -3.75 2.71 15.78
C LEU A 20 -2.69 3.36 16.68
N ILE A 21 -1.42 3.18 16.34
CA ILE A 21 -0.28 3.77 17.03
C ILE A 21 -0.01 5.17 16.46
N SER A 22 0.11 5.26 15.15
CA SER A 22 0.40 6.50 14.43
C SER A 22 -0.15 6.44 13.01
N TYR A 23 -0.37 7.60 12.42
CA TYR A 23 -0.63 7.74 11.00
C TYR A 23 0.01 9.02 10.47
N GLU A 24 0.31 9.03 9.18
CA GLU A 24 0.92 10.14 8.46
C GLU A 24 0.31 10.19 7.06
N ALA A 25 -0.36 11.29 6.74
CA ALA A 25 -0.79 11.57 5.38
C ALA A 25 0.40 12.20 4.65
N VAL A 26 1.15 11.38 3.91
CA VAL A 26 2.39 11.81 3.24
C VAL A 26 2.07 12.84 2.14
N ASN A 27 1.04 12.56 1.36
CA ASN A 27 0.47 13.46 0.34
C ASN A 27 -0.96 13.01 0.00
N GLU A 28 -1.60 13.57 -1.02
CA GLU A 28 -2.97 13.19 -1.39
C GLU A 28 -3.12 11.74 -1.92
N ARG A 29 -2.00 11.06 -2.21
CA ARG A 29 -1.95 9.73 -2.81
C ARG A 29 -1.44 8.65 -1.86
N ILE A 30 -0.78 9.01 -0.77
CA ILE A 30 -0.08 8.08 0.13
C ILE A 30 -0.45 8.36 1.59
N LEU A 31 -0.95 7.32 2.26
CA LEU A 31 -1.19 7.29 3.70
C LEU A 31 -0.36 6.19 4.34
N LYS A 32 0.40 6.54 5.37
CA LYS A 32 1.02 5.59 6.29
C LYS A 32 0.19 5.48 7.55
N ALA A 33 0.00 4.26 8.03
CA ALA A 33 -0.57 4.00 9.34
C ALA A 33 0.20 2.86 10.00
N ARG A 34 0.32 2.88 11.31
CA ARG A 34 0.93 1.78 12.06
C ARG A 34 -0.06 1.26 13.09
N LEU A 35 -0.39 -0.02 12.97
CA LEU A 35 -1.27 -0.70 13.91
C LEU A 35 -0.46 -1.58 14.86
N TYR A 36 -0.89 -1.62 16.11
CA TYR A 36 -0.42 -2.57 17.10
C TYR A 36 -1.26 -3.85 17.04
N THR A 37 -0.59 -5.01 17.01
CA THR A 37 -1.23 -6.29 17.32
C THR A 37 -0.44 -7.02 18.40
N LYS A 38 -1.00 -8.10 18.94
CA LYS A 38 -0.32 -8.88 19.98
C LYS A 38 0.95 -9.58 19.47
N GLN A 39 1.02 -9.83 18.16
CA GLN A 39 2.09 -10.61 17.53
C GLN A 39 3.16 -9.72 16.91
N ALA A 40 2.75 -8.62 16.25
CA ALA A 40 3.65 -7.70 15.58
C ALA A 40 3.02 -6.32 15.42
N LYS A 41 3.84 -5.32 15.10
CA LYS A 41 3.32 -4.07 14.55
C LYS A 41 3.08 -4.26 13.06
N ILE A 42 2.03 -3.63 12.56
CA ILE A 42 1.60 -3.71 11.17
C ILE A 42 1.63 -2.29 10.60
N PRO A 43 2.76 -1.87 10.00
CA PRO A 43 2.80 -0.69 9.15
C PRO A 43 2.03 -0.98 7.86
N ILE A 44 1.09 -0.09 7.56
CA ILE A 44 0.23 -0.09 6.39
C ILE A 44 0.59 1.14 5.56
N ILE A 45 0.99 0.92 4.32
CA ILE A 45 1.20 1.95 3.32
C ILE A 45 0.04 1.82 2.34
N VAL A 46 -0.86 2.80 2.33
CA VAL A 46 -1.94 2.90 1.35
C VAL A 46 -1.46 3.83 0.25
N ALA A 47 -1.37 3.32 -0.97
CA ALA A 47 -0.85 4.08 -2.11
C ALA A 47 -1.85 4.08 -3.28
N TYR A 48 -2.06 5.24 -3.87
CA TYR A 48 -2.91 5.44 -5.05
C TYR A 48 -2.10 6.13 -6.16
N ALA A 49 -1.71 5.37 -7.17
CA ALA A 49 -0.83 5.85 -8.21
C ALA A 49 -1.38 7.06 -8.96
N PRO A 50 -0.50 7.98 -9.41
CA PRO A 50 -0.83 9.03 -10.36
C PRO A 50 -1.56 8.47 -11.59
N ASN A 51 -2.30 9.33 -12.28
CA ASN A 51 -2.96 8.94 -13.53
C ASN A 51 -1.90 8.69 -14.63
N GLU A 52 -2.32 7.99 -15.69
CA GLU A 52 -1.43 7.64 -16.81
C GLU A 52 -0.90 8.87 -17.57
N ASP A 53 -1.63 9.98 -17.55
CA ASP A 53 -1.28 11.27 -18.15
C ASP A 53 -0.43 12.16 -17.23
N ALA A 54 -0.16 11.74 -15.99
CA ALA A 54 0.75 12.46 -15.11
C ALA A 54 2.18 12.46 -15.67
N GLU A 55 2.89 13.57 -15.42
CA GLU A 55 4.28 13.76 -15.80
C GLU A 55 5.18 12.65 -15.23
N GLY A 56 6.27 12.35 -15.96
CA GLY A 56 7.24 11.32 -15.55
C GLY A 56 7.78 11.56 -14.15
N ASP A 57 8.24 12.78 -13.88
CA ASP A 57 8.82 13.17 -12.59
C ASP A 57 7.83 12.99 -11.42
N VAL A 58 6.53 13.20 -11.64
CA VAL A 58 5.48 12.98 -10.64
C VAL A 58 5.30 11.49 -10.34
N LYS A 59 5.36 10.63 -11.38
CA LYS A 59 5.30 9.18 -11.22
C LYS A 59 6.55 8.65 -10.52
N ASP A 60 7.72 9.10 -10.94
CA ASP A 60 9.01 8.67 -10.37
C ASP A 60 9.08 9.06 -8.89
N SER A 61 8.76 10.31 -8.56
CA SER A 61 8.69 10.79 -7.17
C SER A 61 7.70 9.96 -6.34
N PHE A 62 6.54 9.60 -6.90
CA PHE A 62 5.57 8.75 -6.22
C PHE A 62 6.15 7.35 -5.90
N TYR A 63 6.78 6.70 -6.88
CA TYR A 63 7.36 5.36 -6.67
C TYR A 63 8.57 5.40 -5.73
N GLU A 64 9.40 6.43 -5.79
CA GLU A 64 10.50 6.64 -4.84
C GLU A 64 10.00 6.77 -3.40
N ILE A 65 8.95 7.56 -3.16
CA ILE A 65 8.36 7.70 -1.82
C ILE A 65 7.82 6.36 -1.32
N VAL A 66 7.06 5.64 -2.14
CA VAL A 66 6.50 4.33 -1.77
C VAL A 66 7.61 3.32 -1.46
N MET A 67 8.70 3.33 -2.23
CA MET A 67 9.85 2.44 -2.04
C MET A 67 10.60 2.78 -0.75
N ASN A 68 10.92 4.06 -0.52
CA ASN A 68 11.59 4.53 0.68
C ASN A 68 10.78 4.23 1.95
N ASP A 69 9.47 4.46 1.91
CA ASP A 69 8.57 4.14 3.03
C ASP A 69 8.49 2.63 3.26
N THR A 70 8.50 1.83 2.19
CA THR A 70 8.51 0.36 2.25
C THR A 70 9.81 -0.15 2.86
N ASP A 71 10.95 0.41 2.49
CA ASP A 71 12.28 -0.02 2.93
C ASP A 71 12.62 0.44 4.34
N GLY A 72 12.06 1.58 4.76
CA GLY A 72 12.16 2.07 6.14
C GLY A 72 11.41 1.21 7.18
N VAL A 73 10.56 0.27 6.75
CA VAL A 73 9.84 -0.61 7.68
C VAL A 73 10.79 -1.64 8.33
N PRO A 74 10.82 -1.75 9.67
CA PRO A 74 11.62 -2.76 10.35
C PRO A 74 11.28 -4.18 9.89
N ARG A 75 12.30 -5.02 9.67
CA ARG A 75 12.13 -6.40 9.16
C ARG A 75 11.27 -7.33 10.02
N HIS A 76 11.11 -7.03 11.32
CA HIS A 76 10.29 -7.82 12.24
C HIS A 76 8.80 -7.44 12.19
N ASP A 77 8.46 -6.34 11.53
CA ASP A 77 7.07 -5.92 11.37
C ASP A 77 6.43 -6.61 10.16
N LEU A 78 5.12 -6.83 10.26
CA LEU A 78 4.34 -7.32 9.12
C LEU A 78 3.95 -6.12 8.23
N LYS A 79 4.73 -5.90 7.18
CA LYS A 79 4.49 -4.82 6.21
C LYS A 79 3.32 -5.12 5.29
N LEU A 80 2.40 -4.16 5.16
CA LEU A 80 1.30 -4.19 4.19
C LEU A 80 1.37 -2.97 3.28
N VAL A 81 1.51 -3.20 1.97
CA VAL A 81 1.33 -2.17 0.94
C VAL A 81 0.03 -2.49 0.22
N ILE A 82 -0.93 -1.58 0.27
CA ILE A 82 -2.28 -1.77 -0.27
C ILE A 82 -2.72 -0.56 -1.09
N GLY A 83 -3.70 -0.76 -1.97
CA GLY A 83 -4.24 0.29 -2.83
C GLY A 83 -4.08 -0.04 -4.31
N ASP A 84 -4.16 0.98 -5.15
CA ASP A 84 -4.03 0.87 -6.60
C ASP A 84 -2.73 1.53 -7.02
N VAL A 85 -1.66 0.73 -7.13
CA VAL A 85 -0.29 1.23 -7.33
C VAL A 85 0.06 1.33 -8.82
N LYS A 86 -0.84 0.93 -9.76
CA LYS A 86 -0.68 0.99 -11.23
C LYS A 86 0.77 0.84 -11.76
N ALA A 87 1.51 -0.13 -11.24
CA ALA A 87 2.89 -0.36 -11.65
C ALA A 87 2.93 -0.94 -13.06
N LYS A 88 3.70 -0.30 -13.96
CA LYS A 88 4.09 -0.89 -15.24
C LYS A 88 5.44 -1.55 -15.09
N VAL A 89 5.64 -2.63 -15.83
CA VAL A 89 6.87 -3.40 -15.77
C VAL A 89 7.65 -3.04 -17.03
N GLY A 90 8.76 -2.33 -16.85
CA GLY A 90 9.63 -1.98 -17.97
C GLY A 90 10.26 -3.21 -18.62
N SER A 91 11.12 -2.99 -19.61
CA SER A 91 11.80 -4.03 -20.40
C SER A 91 12.58 -5.10 -19.59
N ASN A 92 12.93 -4.86 -18.32
CA ASN A 92 13.60 -5.85 -17.47
C ASN A 92 12.61 -6.83 -16.80
N ILE A 93 11.92 -7.63 -17.60
CA ILE A 93 10.89 -8.59 -17.16
C ILE A 93 11.46 -9.90 -16.58
N GLY A 94 12.73 -10.21 -16.84
CA GLY A 94 13.34 -11.51 -16.52
C GLY A 94 13.14 -11.95 -15.07
N PRO A 95 13.49 -11.11 -14.08
CA PRO A 95 13.30 -11.43 -12.65
C PRO A 95 11.83 -11.56 -12.23
N TRP A 96 10.92 -10.91 -12.95
CA TRP A 96 9.52 -10.75 -12.56
C TRP A 96 8.57 -11.70 -13.27
N ARG A 97 9.05 -12.48 -14.24
CA ARG A 97 8.21 -13.36 -15.11
C ARG A 97 7.25 -14.29 -14.37
N ARG A 98 7.55 -14.65 -13.11
CA ARG A 98 6.69 -15.51 -12.26
C ARG A 98 5.51 -14.76 -11.61
N VAL A 99 5.55 -13.44 -11.55
CA VAL A 99 4.55 -12.58 -10.87
C VAL A 99 3.84 -11.62 -11.83
N LEU A 100 4.29 -11.51 -13.08
CA LEU A 100 3.65 -10.69 -14.11
C LEU A 100 2.38 -11.36 -14.65
N GLY A 101 1.32 -10.56 -14.80
CA GLY A 101 0.12 -10.98 -15.51
C GLY A 101 0.36 -11.07 -17.03
N HIS A 102 -0.45 -11.87 -17.71
CA HIS A 102 -0.37 -12.09 -19.17
C HIS A 102 -0.45 -10.80 -20.02
N HIS A 103 -0.95 -9.71 -19.43
CA HIS A 103 -1.13 -8.40 -20.08
C HIS A 103 -0.13 -7.34 -19.57
N GLY A 104 0.96 -7.75 -18.92
CA GLY A 104 2.06 -6.83 -18.61
C GLY A 104 2.61 -6.24 -19.92
N ILE A 105 2.46 -4.93 -20.10
CA ILE A 105 2.97 -4.24 -21.28
C ILE A 105 4.47 -4.03 -21.09
N GLU A 106 5.27 -4.56 -22.01
CA GLU A 106 6.67 -4.14 -22.19
C GLU A 106 6.69 -2.69 -22.67
N ILE A 107 7.39 -1.82 -21.94
CA ILE A 107 7.72 -0.45 -22.39
C ILE A 107 9.15 -0.43 -22.89
#